data_AF-A0A662C924-F1
#
_entry.id   AF-A0A662C924-F1
#
_cell.length_a   1.000
_cell.length_b   1.000
_cell.length_c   1.000
_cell.angle_alpha   90.00
_cell.angle_beta   90.00
_cell.angle_gamma   90.00
#
_symmetry.space_group_name_H-M   'P 1'
#
loop_
_entity.id
_entity.type
_entity.pdbx_description
1 polymer ?
#
loop_
_entity_poly.entity_id
_entity_poly.type
_entity_poly.pdbx_seq_one_letter_code
_entity_poly.pdbx_strand_id
1 'polypeptide(L)'
;YKQRPPVEADFLMAYVFFRKAIVERYWQKNNGLALATLMDGENMLNTDYSRHSLNGTLSPQQRMAYDHGIMDLIGFELDIYLNDPTLREDALVRFQEVLILYPEDYNINLAYANILENVDALLSIDAYKTAISIDDSQDLAYFNIGAVYNNLGSEAYLQGLNQDDDIVADSLYNEANLYFRNAFTYMEQAYQLNSYSLQTIRALIQLSNSLGLDEKAVFYEEKEVEVRGF
;
A
#
# COMPACT_ATOMS: atom_id res chain seq x y z
N TYR A 1 -8.22 7.06 33.78
CA TYR A 1 -7.82 5.83 33.09
C TYR A 1 -6.73 5.07 33.84
N LYS A 2 -5.43 5.43 33.80
CA LYS A 2 -4.37 4.61 34.45
C LYS A 2 -4.54 4.33 35.96
N GLN A 3 -5.02 5.31 36.75
CA GLN A 3 -5.23 5.14 38.20
C GLN A 3 -6.68 4.79 38.59
N ARG A 4 -7.63 5.07 37.70
CA ARG A 4 -9.06 4.88 37.87
C ARG A 4 -9.63 4.55 36.49
N PRO A 5 -9.69 3.27 36.12
CA PRO A 5 -10.29 2.87 34.86
C PRO A 5 -11.81 3.02 34.95
N PRO A 6 -12.50 3.30 33.82
CA PRO A 6 -13.95 3.45 33.82
C PRO A 6 -14.63 2.14 34.21
N VAL A 7 -15.84 2.25 34.76
CA VAL A 7 -16.66 1.09 35.15
C VAL A 7 -17.32 0.46 33.92
N GLU A 8 -17.69 1.27 32.94
CA GLU A 8 -18.15 0.84 31.63
C GLU A 8 -17.02 0.99 30.60
N ALA A 9 -17.07 0.18 29.53
CA ALA A 9 -16.09 0.28 28.45
C ALA A 9 -16.23 1.63 27.73
N ASP A 10 -15.12 2.34 27.55
CA ASP A 10 -15.09 3.67 26.92
C ASP A 10 -14.06 3.72 25.79
N PHE A 11 -14.53 3.33 24.60
CA PHE A 11 -13.71 3.31 23.39
C PHE A 11 -13.71 4.64 22.63
N LEU A 12 -14.56 5.60 23.01
CA LEU A 12 -14.49 6.97 22.46
C LEU A 12 -13.17 7.65 22.82
N MET A 13 -12.45 7.14 23.82
CA MET A 13 -11.10 7.59 24.14
C MET A 13 -10.11 7.46 22.99
N ALA A 14 -10.32 6.56 22.02
CA ALA A 14 -9.52 6.50 20.80
C ALA A 14 -9.44 7.87 20.12
N TYR A 15 -10.57 8.59 20.06
CA TYR A 15 -10.65 9.93 19.49
C TYR A 15 -9.73 10.93 20.20
N VAL A 16 -9.56 10.81 21.51
CA VAL A 16 -8.69 11.70 22.29
C VAL A 16 -7.23 11.47 21.91
N PHE A 17 -6.79 10.21 21.82
CA PHE A 17 -5.43 9.87 21.40
C PHE A 17 -5.18 10.29 19.95
N PHE A 18 -6.12 9.99 19.06
CA PHE A 18 -6.06 10.38 17.65
C PHE A 18 -5.91 11.90 17.48
N ARG A 19 -6.77 12.69 18.11
CA ARG A 19 -6.72 14.17 18.07
C ARG A 19 -5.43 14.72 18.66
N LYS A 20 -4.92 14.12 19.72
CA LYS A 20 -3.65 14.50 20.33
C LYS A 20 -2.47 14.21 19.39
N ALA A 21 -2.43 13.03 18.79
CA ALA A 21 -1.41 12.66 17.82
C ALA A 21 -1.42 13.58 16.58
N ILE A 22 -2.59 14.03 16.11
CA ILE A 22 -2.69 15.03 15.03
C ILE A 22 -1.96 16.32 15.41
N VAL A 23 -2.18 16.82 16.62
CA VAL A 23 -1.53 18.05 17.12
C VAL A 23 -0.01 17.85 17.18
N GLU A 24 0.45 16.71 17.68
CA GLU A 24 1.87 16.39 17.81
C GLU A 24 2.55 16.26 16.43
N ARG A 25 1.91 15.56 15.49
CA ARG A 25 2.43 15.43 14.12
C ARG A 25 2.43 16.75 13.37
N TYR A 26 1.31 17.45 13.28
CA TYR A 26 1.17 18.57 12.34
C TYR A 26 1.55 19.92 12.94
N TRP A 27 1.24 20.16 14.22
CA TRP A 27 1.54 21.46 14.83
C TRP A 27 2.90 21.46 15.51
N GLN A 28 3.27 20.35 16.16
CA GLN A 28 4.58 20.22 16.81
C GLN A 28 5.64 19.60 15.89
N LYS A 29 5.26 19.05 14.73
CA LYS A 29 6.18 18.43 13.76
C LYS A 29 7.00 17.31 14.39
N ASN A 30 6.36 16.51 15.25
CA ASN A 30 7.02 15.47 16.02
C ASN A 30 6.33 14.12 15.82
N ASN A 31 6.80 13.38 14.82
CA ASN A 31 6.29 12.05 14.48
C ASN A 31 6.51 11.05 15.62
N GLY A 32 7.69 11.05 16.25
CA GLY A 32 7.99 10.14 17.36
C GLY A 32 7.06 10.33 18.56
N LEU A 33 6.70 11.58 18.88
CA LEU A 33 5.74 11.86 19.95
C LEU A 33 4.31 11.43 19.55
N ALA A 34 3.90 11.69 18.31
CA ALA A 34 2.61 11.24 17.80
C ALA A 34 2.48 9.71 17.83
N LEU A 35 3.51 8.98 17.37
CA LEU A 35 3.57 7.52 17.43
C LEU A 35 3.46 7.01 18.87
N ALA A 36 4.22 7.58 19.81
CA ALA A 36 4.12 7.21 21.22
C ALA A 36 2.71 7.44 21.79
N THR A 37 2.04 8.53 21.40
CA THR A 37 0.65 8.80 21.79
C THR A 37 -0.31 7.77 21.20
N LEU A 38 -0.16 7.38 19.93
CA LEU A 38 -1.00 6.37 19.29
C LEU A 38 -0.82 4.99 19.95
N MET A 39 0.42 4.57 20.17
CA MET A 39 0.74 3.32 20.89
C MET A 39 0.17 3.30 22.31
N ASP A 40 0.23 4.42 23.04
CA ASP A 40 -0.41 4.54 24.36
C ASP A 40 -1.94 4.36 24.27
N GLY A 41 -2.54 4.89 23.21
CA GLY A 41 -3.97 4.75 22.92
C GLY A 41 -4.38 3.31 22.63
N GLU A 42 -3.66 2.64 21.72
CA GLU A 42 -3.89 1.23 21.37
C GLU A 42 -3.77 0.32 22.59
N ASN A 43 -2.68 0.46 23.36
CA ASN A 43 -2.47 -0.32 24.57
C ASN A 43 -3.61 -0.15 25.58
N MET A 44 -4.10 1.09 25.73
CA MET A 44 -5.23 1.38 26.61
C MET A 44 -6.52 0.73 26.11
N LEU A 45 -6.83 0.86 24.82
CA LEU A 45 -8.00 0.25 24.19
C LEU A 45 -7.99 -1.28 24.33
N ASN A 46 -6.88 -1.92 23.98
CA ASN A 46 -6.70 -3.37 24.05
C ASN A 46 -6.86 -3.89 25.48
N THR A 47 -6.31 -3.16 26.46
CA THR A 47 -6.46 -3.49 27.88
C THR A 47 -7.92 -3.40 28.31
N ASP A 48 -8.63 -2.32 27.92
CA ASP A 48 -10.02 -2.11 28.32
C ASP A 48 -10.96 -3.13 27.67
N TYR A 49 -10.74 -3.41 26.39
CA TYR A 49 -11.47 -4.43 25.65
C TYR A 49 -11.29 -5.81 26.25
N SER A 50 -10.04 -6.21 26.54
CA SER A 50 -9.73 -7.51 27.15
C SER A 50 -10.44 -7.68 28.50
N ARG A 51 -10.40 -6.63 29.34
CA ARG A 51 -11.06 -6.61 30.64
C ARG A 51 -12.57 -6.82 30.54
N HIS A 52 -13.24 -6.11 29.64
CA HIS A 52 -14.69 -6.20 29.49
C HIS A 52 -15.16 -7.43 28.69
N SER A 53 -14.32 -7.93 27.77
CA SER A 53 -14.56 -9.16 27.03
C SER A 53 -14.56 -10.38 27.95
N LEU A 54 -13.57 -10.50 28.84
CA LEU A 54 -13.49 -11.58 29.85
C LEU A 54 -14.68 -11.59 30.80
N ASN A 55 -15.22 -10.42 31.12
CA ASN A 55 -16.39 -10.28 32.00
C ASN A 55 -17.72 -10.48 31.25
N GLY A 56 -17.70 -10.67 29.93
CA GLY A 56 -18.90 -10.83 29.10
C GLY A 56 -19.78 -9.58 29.03
N THR A 57 -19.25 -8.40 29.35
CA THR A 57 -20.06 -7.17 29.53
C THR A 57 -20.18 -6.31 28.27
N LEU A 58 -19.48 -6.66 27.18
CA LEU A 58 -19.46 -5.83 25.98
C LEU A 58 -20.76 -5.96 25.17
N SER A 59 -21.40 -4.82 24.89
CA SER A 59 -22.48 -4.73 23.91
C SER A 59 -21.93 -4.81 22.48
N PRO A 60 -22.77 -5.13 21.47
CA PRO A 60 -22.38 -5.05 20.06
C PRO A 60 -21.87 -3.65 19.66
N GLN A 61 -22.52 -2.59 20.15
CA GLN A 61 -22.11 -1.21 19.87
C GLN A 61 -20.73 -0.88 20.44
N GLN A 62 -20.43 -1.41 21.64
CA GLN A 62 -19.11 -1.24 22.26
C GLN A 62 -18.03 -2.01 21.50
N ARG A 63 -18.32 -3.22 21.00
CA ARG A 63 -17.37 -3.95 20.12
C ARG A 63 -17.09 -3.14 18.85
N MET A 64 -18.12 -2.65 18.18
CA MET A 64 -17.96 -1.80 16.99
C MET A 64 -17.17 -0.52 17.29
N ALA A 65 -17.42 0.13 18.44
CA ALA A 65 -16.68 1.33 18.83
C ALA A 65 -15.19 1.04 19.10
N TYR A 66 -14.87 -0.13 19.67
CA TYR A 66 -13.50 -0.59 19.79
C TYR A 66 -12.86 -0.86 18.42
N ASP A 67 -13.54 -1.61 17.55
CA ASP A 67 -13.02 -1.99 16.23
C ASP A 67 -12.73 -0.74 15.38
N HIS A 68 -13.62 0.25 15.39
CA HIS A 68 -13.38 1.54 14.73
C HIS A 68 -12.24 2.32 15.39
N GLY A 69 -12.26 2.44 16.73
CA GLY A 69 -11.26 3.22 17.45
C GLY A 69 -9.85 2.67 17.29
N ILE A 70 -9.67 1.35 17.35
CA ILE A 70 -8.36 0.73 17.18
C ILE A 70 -7.86 0.88 15.74
N MET A 71 -8.75 0.71 14.75
CA MET A 71 -8.39 0.87 13.34
C MET A 71 -8.03 2.30 12.99
N ASP A 72 -8.71 3.31 13.57
CA ASP A 72 -8.36 4.72 13.38
C ASP A 72 -6.95 5.03 13.93
N LEU A 73 -6.59 4.46 15.08
CA LEU A 73 -5.26 4.65 15.68
C LEU A 73 -4.19 3.97 14.84
N ILE A 74 -4.37 2.70 14.51
CA ILE A 74 -3.44 1.91 13.68
C ILE A 74 -3.29 2.57 12.31
N GLY A 75 -4.39 2.96 11.65
CA GLY A 75 -4.35 3.59 10.34
C GLY A 75 -3.53 4.89 10.35
N PHE A 76 -3.67 5.71 11.39
CA PHE A 76 -2.87 6.94 11.48
C PHE A 76 -1.40 6.67 11.82
N GLU A 77 -1.14 5.63 12.60
CA GLU A 77 0.22 5.17 12.90
C GLU A 77 0.94 4.71 11.63
N LEU A 78 0.31 3.83 10.85
CA LEU A 78 0.82 3.34 9.57
C LEU A 78 1.03 4.47 8.56
N ASP A 79 0.14 5.46 8.53
CA ASP A 79 0.34 6.66 7.70
C ASP A 79 1.58 7.47 8.13
N ILE A 80 1.87 7.59 9.43
CA ILE A 80 3.12 8.22 9.89
C ILE A 80 4.33 7.44 9.37
N TYR A 81 4.33 6.11 9.53
CA TYR A 81 5.41 5.25 9.06
C TYR A 81 5.66 5.37 7.55
N LEU A 82 4.59 5.38 6.74
CA LEU A 82 4.71 5.53 5.28
C LEU A 82 5.27 6.89 4.84
N ASN A 83 4.96 7.95 5.59
CA ASN A 83 5.31 9.32 5.21
C ASN A 83 6.60 9.84 5.87
N ASP A 84 7.24 9.04 6.73
CA ASP A 84 8.53 9.38 7.34
C ASP A 84 9.64 8.44 6.81
N PRO A 85 10.48 8.91 5.87
CA PRO A 85 11.55 8.10 5.31
C PRO A 85 12.56 7.60 6.35
N THR A 86 12.64 8.23 7.52
CA THR A 86 13.56 7.82 8.59
C THR A 86 13.09 6.60 9.37
N LEU A 87 11.84 6.20 9.18
CA LEU A 87 11.20 5.09 9.91
C LEU A 87 10.98 3.85 9.03
N ARG A 88 11.71 3.71 7.92
CA ARG A 88 11.45 2.66 6.91
C ARG A 88 11.57 1.24 7.48
N GLU A 89 12.59 0.99 8.29
CA GLU A 89 12.83 -0.30 8.93
C GLU A 89 11.75 -0.60 9.98
N ASP A 90 11.37 0.40 10.78
CA ASP A 90 10.30 0.28 11.77
C ASP A 90 8.94 0.07 11.10
N ALA A 91 8.71 0.71 9.95
CA ALA A 91 7.51 0.55 9.14
C ALA A 91 7.33 -0.92 8.72
N LEU A 92 8.38 -1.56 8.20
CA LEU A 92 8.30 -2.95 7.76
C LEU A 92 7.86 -3.88 8.90
N VAL A 93 8.47 -3.72 10.09
CA VAL A 93 8.13 -4.51 11.28
C VAL A 93 6.68 -4.24 11.69
N ARG A 94 6.28 -2.97 11.76
CA ARG A 94 4.93 -2.62 12.21
C ARG A 94 3.84 -3.11 11.26
N PHE A 95 4.04 -2.99 9.95
CA PHE A 95 3.10 -3.52 8.96
C PHE A 95 2.96 -5.05 9.08
N GLN A 96 4.05 -5.78 9.33
CA GLN A 96 3.99 -7.23 9.56
C GLN A 96 3.17 -7.58 10.80
N GLU A 97 3.34 -6.86 11.91
CA GLU A 97 2.52 -7.05 13.11
C GLU A 97 1.04 -6.81 12.85
N VAL A 98 0.71 -5.73 12.13
CA VAL A 98 -0.68 -5.37 11.81
C VAL A 98 -1.30 -6.39 10.86
N LEU A 99 -0.55 -6.89 9.87
CA LEU A 99 -1.02 -7.92 8.94
C LEU A 99 -1.34 -9.27 9.62
N ILE A 100 -0.71 -9.59 10.75
CA ILE A 100 -1.11 -10.77 11.54
C ILE A 100 -2.53 -10.59 12.09
N LEU A 101 -2.92 -9.36 12.44
CA LEU A 101 -4.23 -9.04 13.01
C LEU A 101 -5.29 -8.81 11.94
N TYR A 102 -4.91 -8.21 10.81
CA TYR A 102 -5.80 -7.84 9.70
C TYR A 102 -5.27 -8.39 8.37
N PRO A 103 -5.15 -9.72 8.22
CA PRO A 103 -4.53 -10.32 7.02
C PRO A 103 -5.31 -10.06 5.74
N GLU A 104 -6.62 -9.83 5.85
CA GLU A 104 -7.54 -9.62 4.72
C GLU A 104 -7.85 -8.12 4.47
N ASP A 105 -7.10 -7.20 5.08
CA ASP A 105 -7.28 -5.77 4.77
C ASP A 105 -6.50 -5.41 3.50
N TYR A 106 -7.24 -5.08 2.44
CA TYR A 106 -6.66 -4.71 1.14
C TYR A 106 -5.69 -3.54 1.23
N ASN A 107 -6.04 -2.48 1.98
CA ASN A 107 -5.24 -1.26 2.01
C ASN A 107 -3.93 -1.47 2.78
N ILE A 108 -3.95 -2.26 3.86
CA ILE A 108 -2.74 -2.62 4.61
C ILE A 108 -1.83 -3.51 3.75
N ASN A 109 -2.39 -4.50 3.05
CA ASN A 109 -1.61 -5.36 2.14
C ASN A 109 -1.00 -4.57 0.97
N LEU A 110 -1.78 -3.66 0.37
CA LEU A 110 -1.30 -2.76 -0.69
C LEU A 110 -0.16 -1.87 -0.21
N ALA A 111 -0.31 -1.26 0.96
CA ALA A 111 0.73 -0.40 1.55
C ALA A 111 1.99 -1.18 1.94
N TYR A 112 1.84 -2.40 2.47
CA TYR A 112 2.97 -3.29 2.74
C TYR A 112 3.73 -3.67 1.46
N ALA A 113 3.01 -3.98 0.38
CA ALA A 113 3.61 -4.25 -0.92
C ALA A 113 4.41 -3.03 -1.45
N ASN A 114 3.88 -1.81 -1.31
CA ASN A 114 4.61 -0.57 -1.65
C ASN A 114 5.93 -0.44 -0.87
N ILE A 115 5.93 -0.79 0.43
CA ILE A 115 7.16 -0.75 1.25
C ILE A 115 8.18 -1.75 0.71
N LEU A 116 7.74 -2.96 0.37
CA LEU A 116 8.60 -4.03 -0.14
C LEU A 116 9.27 -3.69 -1.45
N GLU A 117 8.73 -2.79 -2.29
CA GLU A 117 9.41 -2.37 -3.53
C GLU A 117 10.82 -1.84 -3.28
N ASN A 118 11.05 -1.23 -2.12
CA ASN A 118 12.35 -0.70 -1.73
C ASN A 118 13.28 -1.74 -1.09
N VAL A 119 12.76 -2.93 -0.80
CA VAL A 119 13.48 -4.03 -0.18
C VAL A 119 13.85 -5.05 -1.24
N ASP A 120 12.85 -5.53 -1.97
CA ASP A 120 12.99 -6.53 -3.03
C ASP A 120 11.75 -6.47 -3.94
N ALA A 121 11.98 -6.22 -5.23
CA ALA A 121 10.91 -6.07 -6.22
C ALA A 121 10.10 -7.37 -6.44
N LEU A 122 10.69 -8.54 -6.25
CA LEU A 122 9.96 -9.81 -6.38
C LEU A 122 9.07 -10.06 -5.17
N LEU A 123 9.54 -9.72 -3.96
CA LEU A 123 8.70 -9.77 -2.76
C LEU A 123 7.51 -8.80 -2.85
N SER A 124 7.70 -7.60 -3.42
CA SER A 124 6.59 -6.67 -3.61
C SER A 124 5.55 -7.20 -4.61
N ILE A 125 5.98 -7.85 -5.70
CA ILE A 125 5.09 -8.49 -6.67
C ILE A 125 4.21 -9.54 -5.98
N ASP A 126 4.78 -10.39 -5.13
CA ASP A 126 4.01 -11.40 -4.40
C ASP A 126 3.02 -10.78 -3.43
N ALA A 127 3.43 -9.72 -2.71
CA ALA A 127 2.54 -8.98 -1.81
C ALA A 127 1.39 -8.25 -2.56
N TYR A 128 1.65 -7.68 -3.74
CA TYR A 128 0.58 -7.12 -4.58
C TYR A 128 -0.40 -8.18 -5.06
N LYS A 129 0.07 -9.37 -5.43
CA LYS A 129 -0.83 -10.48 -5.78
C LYS A 129 -1.70 -10.89 -4.60
N THR A 130 -1.18 -10.84 -3.37
CA THR A 130 -2.01 -11.04 -2.17
C THR A 130 -3.08 -9.95 -2.05
N ALA A 131 -2.73 -8.67 -2.21
CA ALA A 131 -3.72 -7.59 -2.20
C ALA A 131 -4.81 -7.78 -3.29
N ILE A 132 -4.43 -8.15 -4.52
CA ILE A 132 -5.36 -8.46 -5.61
C ILE A 132 -6.26 -9.65 -5.24
N SER A 133 -5.74 -10.67 -4.55
CA SER A 133 -6.55 -11.83 -4.14
C SER A 133 -7.59 -11.51 -3.07
N ILE A 134 -7.36 -10.45 -2.29
CA ILE A 134 -8.27 -9.94 -1.26
C ILE A 134 -9.39 -9.11 -1.91
N ASP A 135 -9.02 -8.19 -2.80
CA ASP A 135 -9.97 -7.36 -3.55
C ASP A 135 -9.43 -7.09 -4.97
N ASP A 136 -9.96 -7.81 -5.95
CA ASP A 136 -9.58 -7.72 -7.36
C ASP A 136 -10.32 -6.59 -8.11
N SER A 137 -11.19 -5.85 -7.42
CA SER A 137 -11.97 -4.74 -7.99
C SER A 137 -11.24 -3.40 -7.94
N GLN A 138 -10.05 -3.36 -7.33
CA GLN A 138 -9.26 -2.16 -7.11
C GLN A 138 -8.11 -2.06 -8.12
N ASP A 139 -8.02 -0.93 -8.82
CA ASP A 139 -7.02 -0.70 -9.87
C ASP A 139 -5.59 -0.53 -9.35
N LEU A 140 -5.42 -0.01 -8.13
CA LEU A 140 -4.12 0.40 -7.59
C LEU A 140 -3.10 -0.75 -7.49
N ALA A 141 -3.50 -1.93 -7.02
CA ALA A 141 -2.57 -3.07 -6.91
C ALA A 141 -2.10 -3.53 -8.29
N TYR A 142 -2.99 -3.56 -9.30
CA TYR A 142 -2.65 -3.86 -10.70
C TYR A 142 -1.74 -2.79 -11.30
N PHE A 143 -1.99 -1.52 -11.00
CA PHE A 143 -1.14 -0.42 -11.46
C PHE A 143 0.28 -0.54 -10.89
N ASN A 144 0.41 -0.75 -9.57
CA ASN A 144 1.70 -0.80 -8.91
C ASN A 144 2.53 -2.02 -9.32
N ILE A 145 1.95 -3.22 -9.37
CA ILE A 145 2.66 -4.41 -9.87
C ILE A 145 3.10 -4.22 -11.34
N GLY A 146 2.28 -3.55 -12.16
CA GLY A 146 2.65 -3.19 -13.52
C GLY A 146 3.85 -2.24 -13.56
N ALA A 147 3.92 -1.26 -12.66
CA ALA A 147 5.04 -0.35 -12.53
C ALA A 147 6.32 -1.06 -12.08
N VAL A 148 6.22 -2.00 -11.13
CA VAL A 148 7.37 -2.84 -10.69
C VAL A 148 7.92 -3.65 -11.86
N TYR A 149 7.07 -4.33 -12.63
CA TYR A 149 7.52 -5.04 -13.83
C TYR A 149 8.14 -4.11 -14.87
N ASN A 150 7.59 -2.92 -15.09
CA ASN A 150 8.18 -1.95 -16.01
C ASN A 150 9.58 -1.50 -15.57
N ASN A 151 9.79 -1.32 -14.26
CA ASN A 151 11.09 -0.98 -13.70
C ASN A 151 12.10 -2.12 -13.88
N LEU A 152 11.71 -3.36 -13.58
CA LEU A 152 12.53 -4.55 -13.81
C LEU A 152 12.90 -4.73 -15.29
N GLY A 153 11.94 -4.50 -16.19
CA GLY A 153 12.19 -4.52 -17.63
C GLY A 153 13.19 -3.47 -18.08
N SER A 154 13.05 -2.25 -17.56
CA SER A 154 13.97 -1.15 -17.83
C SER A 154 15.38 -1.44 -17.30
N GLU A 155 15.50 -2.01 -16.11
CA GLU A 155 16.78 -2.41 -15.53
C GLU A 155 17.47 -3.49 -16.36
N ALA A 156 16.77 -4.57 -16.70
CA ALA A 156 17.31 -5.65 -17.54
C ALA A 156 17.75 -5.13 -18.91
N TYR A 157 16.96 -4.24 -19.52
CA TYR A 157 17.31 -3.61 -20.79
C TYR A 157 18.59 -2.77 -20.68
N LEU A 158 18.72 -1.95 -19.64
CA LEU A 158 19.91 -1.14 -19.38
C LEU A 158 21.14 -2.01 -19.10
N GLN A 159 20.99 -3.13 -18.39
CA GLN A 159 22.08 -4.08 -18.19
C GLN A 159 22.53 -4.69 -19.52
N GLY A 160 21.59 -5.05 -20.40
CA GLY A 160 21.89 -5.56 -21.74
C GLY A 160 22.68 -4.57 -22.61
N LEU A 161 22.35 -3.28 -22.55
CA LEU A 161 23.09 -2.23 -23.29
C LEU A 161 24.55 -2.08 -22.85
N ASN A 162 24.86 -2.43 -21.61
CA ASN A 162 26.21 -2.30 -21.04
C ASN A 162 27.02 -3.60 -21.11
N GLN A 163 26.51 -4.61 -21.82
CA GLN A 163 27.12 -5.93 -21.92
C GLN A 163 27.91 -6.09 -23.22
N ASP A 164 29.14 -6.60 -23.12
CA ASP A 164 30.03 -6.84 -24.26
C ASP A 164 29.81 -8.23 -24.90
N ASP A 165 29.23 -9.18 -24.15
CA ASP A 165 28.88 -10.51 -24.65
C ASP A 165 27.46 -10.51 -25.25
N ASP A 166 27.39 -10.66 -26.58
CA ASP A 166 26.12 -10.68 -27.33
C ASP A 166 25.11 -11.70 -26.80
N ILE A 167 25.56 -12.88 -26.34
CA ILE A 167 24.66 -13.93 -25.83
C ILE A 167 24.02 -13.47 -24.52
N VAL A 168 24.81 -12.82 -23.66
CA VAL A 168 24.32 -12.30 -22.37
C VAL A 168 23.41 -11.09 -22.61
N ALA A 169 23.77 -10.21 -23.54
CA ALA A 169 22.94 -9.06 -23.93
C ALA A 169 21.57 -9.52 -24.47
N ASP A 170 21.55 -10.49 -25.38
CA ASP A 170 20.32 -11.07 -25.93
C ASP A 170 19.44 -11.70 -24.83
N SER A 171 20.05 -12.38 -23.86
CA SER A 171 19.32 -12.93 -22.71
C SER A 171 18.63 -11.84 -21.88
N LEU A 172 19.35 -10.75 -21.59
CA LEU A 172 18.82 -9.61 -20.83
C LEU A 172 17.71 -8.87 -21.59
N TYR A 173 17.82 -8.73 -22.90
CA TYR A 173 16.74 -8.16 -23.72
C TYR A 173 15.49 -9.05 -23.76
N ASN A 174 15.66 -10.38 -23.78
CA ASN A 174 14.54 -11.30 -23.70
C ASN A 174 13.85 -11.23 -22.33
N GLU A 175 14.63 -11.13 -21.25
CA GLU A 175 14.12 -10.92 -19.90
C GLU A 175 13.36 -9.57 -19.78
N ALA A 176 13.94 -8.48 -20.28
CA ALA A 176 13.30 -7.18 -20.32
C ALA A 176 11.95 -7.23 -21.05
N ASN A 177 11.91 -7.87 -22.22
CA ASN A 177 10.67 -8.06 -22.97
C ASN A 177 9.61 -8.85 -22.20
N LEU A 178 10.01 -9.88 -21.44
CA LEU A 178 9.07 -10.62 -20.59
C LEU A 178 8.49 -9.73 -19.49
N TYR A 179 9.33 -8.93 -18.82
CA TYR A 179 8.87 -7.98 -17.82
C TYR A 179 7.95 -6.91 -18.40
N PHE A 180 8.29 -6.31 -19.55
CA PHE A 180 7.40 -5.36 -20.22
C PHE A 180 6.05 -5.97 -20.61
N ARG A 181 6.00 -7.24 -21.02
CA ARG A 181 4.73 -7.93 -21.28
C ARG A 181 3.89 -8.09 -20.02
N ASN A 182 4.50 -8.51 -18.91
CA ASN A 182 3.80 -8.58 -17.63
C ASN A 182 3.29 -7.20 -17.20
N ALA A 183 4.15 -6.17 -17.28
CA ALA A 183 3.78 -4.80 -17.00
C ALA A 183 2.55 -4.36 -17.81
N PHE A 184 2.55 -4.63 -19.11
CA PHE A 184 1.44 -4.32 -19.99
C PHE A 184 0.14 -5.04 -19.58
N THR A 185 0.20 -6.34 -19.29
CA THR A 185 -0.96 -7.10 -18.84
C THR A 185 -1.57 -6.54 -17.55
N TYR A 186 -0.75 -6.24 -16.54
CA TYR A 186 -1.23 -5.68 -15.29
C TYR A 186 -1.75 -4.24 -15.45
N MET A 187 -1.10 -3.43 -16.29
CA MET A 187 -1.59 -2.09 -16.62
C MET A 187 -2.92 -2.13 -17.39
N GLU A 188 -3.15 -3.11 -18.26
CA GLU A 188 -4.45 -3.29 -18.93
C GLU A 188 -5.56 -3.63 -17.91
N GLN A 189 -5.28 -4.46 -16.91
CA GLN A 189 -6.24 -4.73 -15.83
C GLN A 189 -6.54 -3.47 -15.02
N ALA A 190 -5.52 -2.69 -14.64
CA ALA A 190 -5.71 -1.41 -13.97
C ALA A 190 -6.57 -0.45 -14.80
N TYR A 191 -6.35 -0.39 -16.12
CA TYR A 191 -7.14 0.43 -17.03
C TYR A 191 -8.59 -0.04 -17.16
N GLN A 192 -8.84 -1.36 -17.15
CA GLN A 192 -10.21 -1.90 -17.20
C GLN A 192 -11.03 -1.50 -15.97
N LEU A 193 -10.39 -1.42 -14.80
CA LEU A 193 -11.02 -0.99 -13.55
C LEU A 193 -11.13 0.54 -13.47
N ASN A 194 -10.14 1.27 -14.00
CA ASN A 194 -10.11 2.73 -14.00
C ASN A 194 -9.61 3.30 -15.34
N SER A 195 -10.53 3.44 -16.29
CA SER A 195 -10.22 3.88 -17.65
C SER A 195 -9.91 5.38 -17.78
N TYR A 196 -10.02 6.14 -16.69
CA TYR A 196 -9.73 7.58 -16.66
C TYR A 196 -8.36 7.89 -16.02
N SER A 197 -7.62 6.87 -15.57
CA SER A 197 -6.27 7.05 -15.04
C SER A 197 -5.31 7.44 -16.16
N LEU A 198 -4.99 8.73 -16.25
CA LEU A 198 -4.00 9.26 -17.19
C LEU A 198 -2.61 8.64 -16.99
N GLN A 199 -2.27 8.28 -15.76
CA GLN A 199 -1.01 7.61 -15.44
C GLN A 199 -0.96 6.21 -16.04
N THR A 200 -2.03 5.43 -15.88
CA THR A 200 -2.14 4.07 -16.45
C THR A 200 -2.13 4.13 -17.97
N ILE A 201 -2.88 5.06 -18.58
CA ILE A 201 -2.91 5.24 -20.04
C ILE A 201 -1.51 5.55 -20.58
N ARG A 202 -0.78 6.49 -19.96
CA ARG A 202 0.58 6.83 -20.39
C ARG A 202 1.55 5.67 -20.26
N ALA A 203 1.45 4.89 -19.19
CA ALA A 203 2.24 3.68 -19.02
C ALA A 203 1.95 2.67 -20.15
N LEU A 204 0.67 2.49 -20.51
CA LEU A 204 0.26 1.62 -21.62
C LEU A 204 0.77 2.10 -22.98
N ILE A 205 0.80 3.41 -23.25
CA ILE A 205 1.41 3.97 -24.48
C ILE A 205 2.90 3.62 -24.51
N GLN A 206 3.63 3.89 -23.42
CA GLN A 206 5.07 3.62 -23.34
C GLN A 206 5.41 2.14 -23.51
N LEU A 207 4.66 1.26 -22.84
CA LEU A 207 4.82 -0.18 -22.94
C LEU A 207 4.45 -0.69 -24.34
N SER A 208 3.39 -0.16 -24.95
CA SER A 208 3.01 -0.51 -26.33
C SER A 208 4.12 -0.19 -27.32
N ASN A 209 4.71 1.01 -27.22
CA ASN A 209 5.83 1.42 -28.06
C ASN A 209 7.07 0.55 -27.84
N SER A 210 7.38 0.22 -26.58
CA SER A 210 8.53 -0.63 -26.23
C SER A 210 8.39 -2.06 -26.73
N LEU A 211 7.14 -2.56 -26.83
CA LEU A 211 6.81 -3.91 -27.30
C LEU A 211 6.49 -4.00 -28.80
N GLY A 212 6.52 -2.87 -29.52
CA GLY A 212 6.12 -2.80 -30.94
C GLY A 212 4.64 -3.11 -31.19
N LEU A 213 3.77 -2.76 -30.24
CA LEU A 213 2.32 -2.94 -30.31
C LEU A 213 1.66 -1.68 -30.88
N ASP A 214 1.95 -1.36 -32.15
CA ASP A 214 1.57 -0.08 -32.77
C ASP A 214 0.06 0.21 -32.68
N GLU A 215 -0.80 -0.79 -32.92
CA GLU A 215 -2.26 -0.63 -32.81
C GLU A 215 -2.72 -0.28 -31.38
N LYS A 216 -2.05 -0.85 -30.36
CA LYS A 216 -2.35 -0.54 -28.96
C LYS A 216 -1.84 0.85 -28.58
N ALA A 217 -0.66 1.24 -29.06
CA ALA A 217 -0.12 2.58 -28.83
C ALA A 217 -1.10 3.65 -29.33
N VAL A 218 -1.55 3.54 -30.58
CA VAL A 218 -2.54 4.45 -31.18
C VAL A 218 -3.84 4.46 -30.37
N PHE A 219 -4.36 3.29 -29.99
CA PHE A 219 -5.56 3.20 -29.17
C PHE A 219 -5.44 3.98 -27.85
N TYR A 220 -4.34 3.82 -27.12
CA TYR A 220 -4.16 4.52 -25.84
C TYR A 220 -3.84 6.01 -26.01
N GLU A 221 -3.18 6.41 -27.09
CA GLU A 221 -2.99 7.83 -27.44
C GLU A 221 -4.33 8.52 -27.68
N GLU A 222 -5.26 7.88 -28.39
CA GLU A 222 -6.63 8.38 -28.55
C GLU A 222 -7.34 8.51 -27.20
N LYS A 223 -7.20 7.50 -26.32
CA LYS A 223 -7.77 7.55 -24.96
C LYS A 223 -7.17 8.64 -24.08
N GLU A 224 -5.88 8.91 -24.21
CA GLU A 224 -5.25 10.04 -23.51
C GLU A 224 -5.87 11.38 -23.94
N VAL A 225 -6.11 11.56 -25.24
CA VAL A 225 -6.75 12.78 -25.77
C VAL A 225 -8.19 12.90 -25.26
N GLU A 226 -8.95 11.81 -25.27
CA GLU A 226 -10.31 11.78 -24.72
C GLU A 226 -10.31 12.23 -23.25
N VAL A 227 -9.49 11.61 -22.39
CA VAL A 227 -9.45 11.92 -20.95
C VAL A 227 -9.02 13.36 -20.67
N ARG A 228 -8.08 13.93 -21.45
CA ARG A 228 -7.63 15.33 -21.29
C ARG A 228 -8.63 16.36 -21.82
N GLY A 229 -9.56 15.95 -22.69
CA GLY A 229 -10.58 16.81 -23.29
C GLY A 229 -11.83 16.99 -22.43
N PHE A 230 -11.94 16.27 -21.32
CA PHE A 230 -12.96 16.42 -20.27
C PHE A 230 -12.40 17.18 -19.06
#